data_AF-A0A9D4TVC7-F1
#
_entry.id   AF-A0A9D4TVC7-F1
#
_cell.length_a   1.000
_cell.length_b   1.000
_cell.length_c   1.000
_cell.angle_alpha   90.00
_cell.angle_beta   90.00
_cell.angle_gamma   90.00
#
_symmetry.space_group_name_H-M   'P 1'
#
loop_
_entity.id
_entity.type
_entity.pdbx_description
1 polymer ?
#
loop_
_entity_poly.entity_id
_entity_poly.type
_entity_poly.pdbx_seq_one_letter_code
_entity_poly.pdbx_strand_id
1 'polypeptide(L)'
;MIVPVRCFTCGKVIGNKWETYLDLLQAEYSEGDAMDALGLNRYCCRRMIMTHVDLIEKLLNYNTLERQPPQGADQGNHPPSSNH
;
A
#
# COMPACT_ATOMS: atom_id res chain seq x y z
N MET A 1 2.55 -4.34 -1.99
CA MET A 1 2.81 -2.92 -1.71
C MET A 1 1.49 -2.21 -1.83
N ILE A 2 1.38 -1.00 -1.29
CA ILE A 2 0.12 -0.24 -1.31
C ILE A 2 -0.32 0.04 -2.76
N VAL A 3 -1.64 0.09 -2.97
CA VAL A 3 -2.26 0.38 -4.27
C VAL A 3 -1.78 1.73 -4.83
N PRO A 4 -1.55 1.87 -6.14
CA PRO A 4 -1.09 3.14 -6.68
C PRO A 4 -2.16 4.24 -6.52
N VAL A 5 -1.73 5.44 -6.11
CA VAL A 5 -2.61 6.61 -5.95
C VAL A 5 -3.39 6.93 -7.23
N ARG A 6 -2.73 6.80 -8.39
CA ARG A 6 -3.30 7.02 -9.72
C ARG A 6 -2.98 5.88 -10.67
N CYS A 7 -3.84 5.67 -11.67
CA CYS A 7 -3.55 4.74 -12.76
C CYS A 7 -2.30 5.15 -13.54
N PHE A 8 -1.39 4.20 -13.75
CA PHE A 8 -0.16 4.42 -14.51
C PHE A 8 -0.36 4.80 -15.98
N THR A 9 -1.52 4.49 -16.57
CA THR A 9 -1.82 4.84 -17.96
C THR A 9 -2.70 6.07 -18.05
N CYS A 10 -3.78 6.09 -17.26
CA CYS A 10 -4.90 6.99 -17.48
C CYS A 10 -4.91 8.18 -16.51
N GLY A 11 -4.03 8.21 -15.51
CA GLY A 11 -3.92 9.27 -14.50
C GLY A 11 -5.11 9.40 -13.54
N LYS A 12 -6.19 8.62 -13.74
CA LYS A 12 -7.37 8.61 -12.87
C LYS A 12 -6.97 8.23 -11.44
N VAL A 13 -7.55 8.90 -10.45
CA VAL A 13 -7.37 8.56 -9.03
C VAL A 13 -7.99 7.20 -8.75
N ILE A 14 -7.21 6.30 -8.17
CA ILE A 14 -7.60 4.91 -7.87
C ILE A 14 -7.33 4.56 -6.41
N GLY A 15 -6.33 5.17 -5.76
CA GLY A 15 -5.91 4.74 -4.43
C GLY A 15 -7.00 4.82 -3.36
N ASN A 16 -7.97 5.73 -3.52
CA ASN A 16 -9.11 5.87 -2.60
C ASN A 16 -10.25 4.87 -2.84
N LYS A 17 -10.10 3.91 -3.75
CA LYS A 17 -11.16 2.95 -4.14
C LYS A 17 -10.89 1.52 -3.68
N TRP A 18 -9.71 1.25 -3.14
CA TRP A 18 -9.30 -0.11 -2.78
C TRP A 18 -10.11 -0.70 -1.63
N GLU A 19 -10.30 0.05 -0.55
CA GLU A 19 -11.09 -0.41 0.60
C GLU A 19 -12.54 -0.71 0.19
N THR A 20 -13.19 0.22 -0.53
CA THR A 20 -14.56 0.00 -1.03
C THR A 20 -14.65 -1.18 -2.00
N TYR A 21 -13.60 -1.46 -2.77
CA TYR A 21 -13.56 -2.66 -3.62
C TYR A 21 -13.59 -3.94 -2.78
N LEU A 22 -12.81 -4.00 -1.70
CA LEU A 22 -12.81 -5.14 -0.78
C LEU A 22 -14.18 -5.31 -0.08
N ASP A 23 -14.78 -4.21 0.37
CA ASP A 23 -16.12 -4.23 0.98
C ASP A 23 -17.18 -4.81 0.03
N LEU A 24 -17.12 -4.45 -1.27
CA LEU A 24 -18.02 -4.97 -2.29
C LEU A 24 -17.81 -6.48 -2.54
N LEU A 25 -16.56 -6.95 -2.57
CA LEU A 25 -16.27 -8.38 -2.68
C LEU A 25 -16.77 -9.15 -1.45
N GLN A 26 -16.64 -8.58 -0.26
CA GLN A 26 -17.17 -9.17 0.97
C GLN A 26 -18.72 -9.23 0.96
N ALA A 27 -19.37 -8.31 0.26
CA ALA A 27 -20.80 -8.31 0.01
C ALA A 27 -21.23 -9.22 -1.17
N GLU A 28 -20.36 -10.14 -1.62
CA GLU A 28 -20.59 -11.10 -2.71
C GLU A 28 -20.84 -10.48 -4.10
N TYR A 29 -20.33 -9.28 -4.36
CA TYR A 29 -20.29 -8.75 -5.72
C TYR A 29 -19.23 -9.50 -6.56
N SER A 30 -19.49 -9.66 -7.86
CA SER A 30 -18.45 -10.09 -8.79
C SER A 30 -17.37 -9.02 -8.93
N GLU A 31 -16.12 -9.41 -9.21
CA GLU A 31 -15.02 -8.45 -9.39
C GLU A 31 -15.34 -7.40 -10.48
N GLY A 32 -16.02 -7.83 -11.54
CA GLY A 32 -16.47 -6.97 -12.64
C GLY A 32 -17.46 -5.91 -12.16
N ASP A 33 -18.53 -6.35 -11.49
CA ASP A 33 -19.60 -5.48 -10.99
C ASP A 33 -19.09 -4.53 -9.91
N ALA A 34 -18.19 -4.99 -9.05
CA ALA A 34 -17.56 -4.14 -8.04
C ALA A 34 -16.75 -3.00 -8.67
N MET A 35 -15.96 -3.29 -9.72
CA MET A 35 -15.23 -2.25 -10.44
C MET A 35 -16.15 -1.31 -11.23
N ASP A 36 -17.29 -1.80 -11.72
CA ASP A 36 -18.33 -0.99 -12.38
C ASP A 36 -18.97 -0.01 -11.40
N ALA A 37 -19.34 -0.48 -10.21
CA ALA A 37 -19.88 0.34 -9.13
C ALA A 37 -18.91 1.45 -8.70
N LEU A 38 -17.60 1.19 -8.76
CA LEU A 38 -16.54 2.18 -8.48
C LEU A 38 -16.27 3.14 -9.64
N GLY A 39 -16.94 2.98 -10.78
CA GLY A 39 -16.81 3.80 -11.99
C GLY A 39 -15.49 3.57 -12.73
N LEU A 40 -14.87 2.39 -12.61
CA LEU A 40 -13.62 2.04 -13.28
C LEU A 40 -13.87 1.48 -14.68
N ASN A 41 -14.38 2.30 -15.61
CA ASN A 41 -14.84 1.80 -16.92
C ASN A 41 -13.70 1.40 -17.87
N ARG A 42 -12.54 2.07 -17.80
CA ARG A 42 -11.41 1.79 -18.69
C ARG A 42 -10.58 0.62 -18.17
N TYR A 43 -10.26 -0.34 -19.04
CA TYR A 43 -9.43 -1.52 -18.73
C TYR A 43 -8.10 -1.16 -18.04
N CYS A 44 -7.47 -0.05 -18.45
CA CYS A 44 -6.20 0.40 -17.90
C CYS A 44 -6.29 0.84 -16.43
N CYS A 45 -7.46 1.34 -16.01
CA CYS A 45 -7.73 1.71 -14.63
C CYS A 45 -8.21 0.46 -13.84
N ARG A 46 -8.95 -0.48 -14.46
CA ARG A 46 -9.36 -1.77 -13.84
C ARG A 46 -8.18 -2.65 -13.44
N ARG A 47 -7.19 -2.81 -14.33
CA ARG A 47 -6.01 -3.66 -14.06
C ARG A 47 -5.25 -3.23 -12.79
N MET A 48 -5.33 -1.96 -12.40
CA MET A 48 -4.64 -1.46 -11.20
C MET A 48 -5.26 -1.97 -9.90
N ILE A 49 -6.55 -2.34 -9.93
CA ILE A 49 -7.27 -2.92 -8.78
C ILE A 49 -7.28 -4.45 -8.90
N MET A 50 -7.68 -4.97 -10.06
CA MET A 50 -7.84 -6.42 -10.29
C MET A 50 -6.55 -7.21 -10.01
N THR A 51 -5.38 -6.69 -10.40
CA THR A 51 -4.10 -7.39 -10.20
C THR A 51 -3.30 -6.86 -9.03
N HIS A 52 -3.92 -6.08 -8.13
CA HIS A 52 -3.24 -5.52 -6.98
C HIS A 52 -2.95 -6.61 -5.93
N VAL A 53 -1.73 -6.61 -5.38
CA VAL A 53 -1.35 -7.49 -4.28
C VAL A 53 -0.79 -6.66 -3.14
N ASP A 54 -1.55 -6.59 -2.04
CA ASP A 54 -1.17 -5.79 -0.90
C ASP A 54 -0.16 -6.50 0.02
N LEU A 55 1.10 -6.47 -0.39
CA LEU A 55 2.20 -6.98 0.44
C LEU A 55 2.51 -6.14 1.69
N ILE A 56 1.89 -4.97 1.91
CA ILE A 56 2.29 -4.10 3.03
C ILE A 56 2.05 -4.77 4.37
N GLU A 57 0.92 -5.47 4.53
CA GLU A 57 0.55 -6.17 5.76
C GLU A 57 1.60 -7.19 6.19
N LYS A 58 2.19 -7.88 5.20
CA LYS A 58 3.26 -8.86 5.47
C LYS A 58 4.58 -8.19 5.81
N LEU A 59 4.87 -7.04 5.20
CA LEU A 59 6.12 -6.31 5.41
C LEU A 59 6.15 -5.55 6.74
N LEU A 60 4.99 -5.07 7.22
CA LEU A 60 4.87 -4.37 8.51
C LEU A 60 5.27 -5.24 9.71
N ASN A 61 5.27 -6.56 9.54
CA ASN A 61 5.72 -7.49 10.57
C ASN A 61 7.25 -7.54 10.74
N TYR A 62 8.02 -6.90 9.84
CA TYR A 62 9.47 -6.85 9.93
C TYR A 62 9.94 -5.52 10.52
N ASN A 63 10.47 -5.57 11.74
CA ASN A 63 11.14 -4.43 12.36
C ASN A 63 12.63 -4.42 11.99
N THR A 64 13.07 -3.43 11.23
CA THR A 64 14.50 -3.29 10.87
C THR A 64 15.38 -2.89 12.04
N LEU A 65 14.80 -2.33 13.12
CA LEU A 65 15.52 -1.87 14.31
C LEU A 65 15.92 -3.02 15.25
N GLU A 66 15.29 -4.19 15.14
CA GLU A 66 15.69 -5.40 15.90
C GLU A 66 16.98 -6.03 15.38
N ARG A 67 17.44 -5.63 14.19
CA ARG A 67 18.65 -6.15 13.54
C ARG A 67 19.88 -5.28 13.85
N GLN A 68 19.95 -4.68 15.03
CA GLN A 68 21.17 -4.04 15.48
C GLN A 68 22.00 -5.09 16.25
N PRO A 69 23.19 -5.51 15.76
CA PRO A 69 24.10 -6.27 16.60
C PRO A 69 24.38 -5.46 17.88
N PRO A 70 24.67 -6.12 19.02
CA PRO A 70 24.81 -5.46 20.31
C PRO A 70 25.73 -4.24 20.19
N GLN A 71 25.21 -3.08 20.58
CA GLN A 71 25.90 -1.80 20.60
C GLN A 71 27.19 -1.95 21.43
N GLY A 72 28.33 -2.02 20.76
CA GLY A 72 29.60 -2.28 21.44
C GLY A 72 30.88 -2.07 20.63
N ALA A 73 30.82 -1.57 19.39
CA ALA A 73 32.03 -1.24 18.61
C ALA A 73 31.73 -0.28 17.45
N ASP A 74 31.40 0.97 17.72
CA ASP A 74 31.88 2.07 16.88
C ASP A 74 31.94 3.36 17.71
N GLN A 75 33.16 3.83 17.94
CA GLN A 75 33.45 5.06 18.65
C GLN A 75 33.64 6.15 17.60
N GLY A 76 32.85 7.23 17.65
CA GLY A 76 33.25 8.50 17.05
C GLY A 76 32.14 9.33 16.41
N ASN A 77 31.82 10.47 17.04
CA ASN A 77 31.00 11.60 16.57
C ASN A 77 29.52 11.28 16.27
N HIS A 78 28.52 11.88 16.93
CA HIS A 78 28.31 13.32 17.19
C HIS A 78 27.18 13.54 18.25
N PRO A 79 26.86 14.78 18.69
CA PRO A 79 26.49 15.12 20.07
C PRO A 79 24.98 14.95 20.38
N PRO A 80 24.57 15.04 21.66
CA PRO A 80 23.15 15.02 22.01
C PRO A 80 22.52 16.38 21.66
N SER A 81 21.59 16.42 20.71
CA SER A 81 20.63 17.52 20.69
C SER A 81 19.52 17.19 21.68
N SER A 82 19.59 17.87 22.81
CA SER A 82 18.58 17.95 23.85
C SER A 82 17.18 18.21 23.29
N ASN A 83 16.20 17.49 23.83
CA ASN A 83 14.78 17.84 23.73
C ASN A 83 14.54 19.26 24.22
N HIS A 84 13.78 20.03 23.44
CA HIS A 84 12.77 20.96 23.95
C HIS A 84 11.44 20.66 23.27
#